data_AF-A0A139H7B2-F1
#
_entry.id   AF-A0A139H7B2-F1
#
_cell.length_a   1.000
_cell.length_b   1.000
_cell.length_c   1.000
_cell.angle_alpha   90.00
_cell.angle_beta   90.00
_cell.angle_gamma   90.00
#
_symmetry.space_group_name_H-M   'P 1'
#
loop_
_entity.id
_entity.type
_entity.pdbx_description
1 polymer ?
#
loop_
_entity_poly.entity_id
_entity_poly.type
_entity_poly.pdbx_seq_one_letter_code
_entity_poly.pdbx_strand_id
1 'polypeptide(L)'
;MGVVTLLALQLVDARPFVELTYERITGIDDAVLRVKELFREHRLDYLDGILFASDHGVLCCGKLVDVVPQHGELRTFSRPWDDWFYTNAERLLDHREQSVWTEYVPIQDSLFRYERGAFWIGKYTYKYFAVPLNSFTRWLLDTYTHPRTMYSALHHSGLSSTYIIQDVSVPLESASKLASYLDATFKNYPL
;
A
#
# COMPACT_ATOMS: atom_id res chain seq x y z
N MET A 1 5.62 -34.07 -3.82
CA MET A 1 6.00 -32.69 -4.19
C MET A 1 7.31 -32.77 -4.96
N GLY A 2 7.43 -32.12 -6.12
CA GLY A 2 8.60 -32.17 -7.02
C GLY A 2 9.21 -30.78 -7.25
N VAL A 3 10.33 -30.72 -7.97
CA VAL A 3 11.00 -29.46 -8.32
C VAL A 3 10.46 -28.95 -9.66
N VAL A 4 9.99 -27.71 -9.69
CA VAL A 4 9.58 -27.03 -10.93
C VAL A 4 10.84 -26.55 -11.65
N THR A 5 11.06 -27.02 -12.89
CA THR A 5 12.25 -26.68 -13.69
C THR A 5 11.97 -25.68 -14.80
N LEU A 6 10.72 -25.58 -15.25
CA LEU A 6 10.31 -24.68 -16.34
C LEU A 6 8.85 -24.24 -16.16
N LEU A 7 8.60 -22.98 -16.44
CA LEU A 7 7.25 -22.39 -16.50
C LEU A 7 7.14 -21.57 -17.79
N ALA A 8 6.00 -21.68 -18.47
CA ALA A 8 5.59 -20.74 -19.49
C ALA A 8 4.57 -19.78 -18.88
N LEU A 9 4.83 -18.47 -18.95
CA LEU A 9 3.98 -17.44 -18.39
C LEU A 9 3.33 -16.64 -19.52
N GLN A 10 2.03 -16.38 -19.39
CA GLN A 10 1.34 -15.45 -20.28
C GLN A 10 1.66 -14.02 -19.86
N LEU A 11 2.19 -13.24 -20.80
CA LEU A 11 2.52 -11.83 -20.57
C LEU A 11 1.32 -10.94 -20.91
N VAL A 12 1.31 -9.76 -20.31
CA VAL A 12 0.38 -8.66 -20.60
C VAL A 12 1.19 -7.43 -21.03
N ASP A 13 0.59 -6.57 -21.85
CA ASP A 13 1.26 -5.35 -22.29
C ASP A 13 1.49 -4.39 -21.12
N ALA A 14 2.76 -4.08 -20.87
CA ALA A 14 3.14 -3.11 -19.86
C ALA A 14 3.06 -1.69 -20.42
N ARG A 15 2.44 -0.78 -19.66
CA ARG A 15 2.46 0.66 -19.94
C ARG A 15 3.46 1.35 -19.00
N PRO A 16 4.11 2.43 -19.42
CA PRO A 16 5.14 3.10 -18.62
C PRO A 16 4.61 3.68 -17.30
N PHE A 17 3.32 4.03 -17.23
CA PHE A 17 2.72 4.64 -16.06
C PHE A 17 1.43 3.94 -15.65
N VAL A 18 1.08 4.11 -14.38
CA VAL A 18 -0.22 3.80 -13.79
C VAL A 18 -0.86 5.13 -13.40
N GLU A 19 -2.01 5.43 -13.99
CA GLU A 19 -2.94 6.41 -13.46
C GLU A 19 -3.56 5.83 -12.19
N LEU A 20 -3.17 6.38 -11.05
CA LEU A 20 -3.60 5.94 -9.73
C LEU A 20 -4.58 6.96 -9.17
N THR A 21 -5.86 6.59 -9.19
CA THR A 21 -6.94 7.36 -8.61
C THR A 21 -7.23 6.86 -7.22
N TYR A 22 -7.15 7.75 -6.25
CA TYR A 22 -7.46 7.48 -4.88
C TYR A 22 -8.86 8.01 -4.57
N GLU A 23 -9.70 7.17 -4.00
CA GLU A 23 -11.06 7.50 -3.60
C GLU A 23 -11.17 7.36 -2.07
N ARG A 24 -11.53 8.45 -1.39
CA ARG A 24 -11.81 8.44 0.05
C ARG A 24 -13.00 7.53 0.33
N ILE A 25 -12.84 6.69 1.34
CA ILE A 25 -13.91 5.84 1.88
C ILE A 25 -14.12 6.16 3.36
N THR A 26 -15.35 6.01 3.81
CA THR A 26 -15.76 6.28 5.21
C THR A 26 -15.72 5.04 6.10
N GLY A 27 -15.19 3.93 5.59
CA GLY A 27 -15.04 2.67 6.32
C GLY A 27 -15.10 1.46 5.40
N ILE A 28 -15.02 0.27 6.00
CA ILE A 28 -14.98 -1.01 5.27
C ILE A 28 -16.27 -1.32 4.50
N ASP A 29 -17.45 -0.95 5.03
CA ASP A 29 -18.72 -1.22 4.37
C ASP A 29 -18.85 -0.44 3.05
N ASP A 30 -18.45 0.83 3.09
CA ASP A 30 -18.36 1.71 1.92
C ASP A 30 -17.35 1.17 0.90
N ALA A 31 -16.18 0.73 1.38
CA ALA A 31 -15.17 0.08 0.55
C ALA A 31 -15.72 -1.16 -0.17
N VAL A 32 -16.40 -2.04 0.56
CA VAL A 32 -17.00 -3.27 0.01
C VAL A 32 -18.01 -2.97 -1.09
N LEU A 33 -18.87 -1.97 -0.89
CA LEU A 33 -19.84 -1.55 -1.89
C LEU A 33 -19.14 -1.00 -3.13
N ARG A 34 -18.19 -0.10 -2.94
CA ARG A 34 -17.48 0.54 -4.04
C ARG A 34 -16.66 -0.45 -4.85
N VAL A 35 -15.98 -1.39 -4.20
CA VAL A 35 -15.25 -2.49 -4.85
C VAL A 35 -16.18 -3.34 -5.72
N LYS A 36 -17.40 -3.65 -5.26
CA LYS A 36 -18.39 -4.39 -6.07
C LYS A 36 -18.80 -3.62 -7.32
N GLU A 37 -18.90 -2.30 -7.25
CA GLU A 37 -19.22 -1.45 -8.41
C GLU A 37 -18.05 -1.43 -9.40
N LEU A 38 -16.84 -1.19 -8.92
CA LEU A 38 -15.62 -1.16 -9.74
C LEU A 38 -15.39 -2.48 -10.48
N PHE A 39 -15.66 -3.61 -9.84
CA PHE A 39 -15.58 -4.92 -10.50
C PHE A 39 -16.60 -5.08 -11.64
N ARG A 40 -17.80 -4.50 -11.53
CA ARG A 40 -18.80 -4.56 -12.62
C ARG A 40 -18.40 -3.68 -13.80
N GLU A 41 -17.68 -2.59 -13.55
CA GLU A 41 -17.24 -1.68 -14.60
C GLU A 41 -16.12 -2.29 -15.48
N HIS A 42 -15.38 -3.30 -15.01
CA HIS A 42 -14.31 -4.01 -15.73
C HIS A 42 -13.23 -3.08 -16.33
N ARG A 43 -12.87 -2.01 -15.63
CA ARG A 43 -12.01 -0.93 -16.17
C ARG A 43 -10.70 -0.69 -15.45
N LEU A 44 -10.40 -1.49 -14.42
CA LEU A 44 -9.21 -1.34 -13.60
C LEU A 44 -8.19 -2.44 -13.88
N ASP A 45 -6.92 -2.04 -13.97
CA ASP A 45 -5.79 -2.98 -14.03
C ASP A 45 -5.31 -3.33 -12.61
N TYR A 46 -5.45 -2.39 -11.68
CA TYR A 46 -5.08 -2.55 -10.28
C TYR A 46 -6.16 -2.01 -9.34
N LEU A 47 -6.33 -2.67 -8.21
CA LEU A 47 -7.18 -2.22 -7.12
C LEU A 47 -6.49 -2.55 -5.81
N ASP A 48 -6.43 -1.54 -4.94
CA ASP A 48 -5.85 -1.63 -3.61
C ASP A 48 -6.72 -0.81 -2.65
N GLY A 49 -6.57 -1.03 -1.34
CA GLY A 49 -7.32 -0.32 -0.32
C GLY A 49 -6.54 -0.29 0.98
N ILE A 50 -6.57 0.86 1.65
CA ILE A 50 -5.91 1.06 2.95
C ILE A 50 -6.92 1.70 3.89
N LEU A 51 -7.14 1.10 5.06
CA LEU A 51 -7.89 1.72 6.14
C LEU A 51 -6.91 2.34 7.13
N PHE A 52 -7.09 3.63 7.46
CA PHE A 52 -6.28 4.34 8.45
C PHE A 52 -6.97 4.41 9.82
N ALA A 53 -8.30 4.31 9.83
CA ALA A 53 -9.11 4.00 11.00
C ALA A 53 -10.40 3.28 10.58
N SER A 54 -11.27 3.00 11.54
CA SER A 54 -12.57 2.34 11.27
C SER A 54 -13.53 3.20 10.46
N ASP A 55 -13.37 4.52 10.50
CA ASP A 55 -14.25 5.53 9.87
C ASP A 55 -13.60 6.26 8.68
N HIS A 56 -12.34 5.98 8.34
CA HIS A 56 -11.70 6.56 7.16
C HIS A 56 -10.59 5.71 6.57
N GLY A 57 -10.53 5.74 5.24
CA GLY A 57 -9.50 5.09 4.46
C GLY A 57 -9.52 5.57 3.02
N VAL A 58 -8.85 4.81 2.17
CA VAL A 58 -8.73 5.11 0.75
C VAL A 58 -8.75 3.84 -0.10
N LEU A 59 -9.47 3.88 -1.21
CA LEU A 59 -9.32 2.92 -2.29
C LEU A 59 -8.37 3.49 -3.35
N CYS A 60 -7.42 2.70 -3.81
CA CYS A 60 -6.47 3.10 -4.83
C CYS A 60 -6.76 2.29 -6.11
N CYS A 61 -7.36 2.94 -7.08
CA CYS A 61 -7.78 2.40 -8.37
C CYS A 61 -6.72 2.73 -9.43
N GLY A 62 -6.06 1.70 -9.97
CA GLY A 62 -4.97 1.86 -10.93
C GLY A 62 -5.37 1.47 -12.35
N LYS A 63 -4.96 2.28 -13.32
CA LYS A 63 -5.10 2.00 -14.75
C LYS A 63 -3.79 2.24 -15.49
N LEU A 64 -3.41 1.31 -16.35
CA LEU A 64 -2.21 1.40 -17.18
C LEU A 64 -2.38 2.46 -18.27
N VAL A 65 -1.42 3.39 -18.38
CA VAL A 65 -1.44 4.51 -19.34
C VAL A 65 -0.07 4.79 -19.96
N ASP A 66 -0.07 5.20 -21.24
CA ASP A 66 1.17 5.48 -21.98
C ASP A 66 1.80 6.83 -21.65
N VAL A 67 0.99 7.83 -21.32
CA VAL A 67 1.43 9.21 -21.17
C VAL A 67 0.80 9.85 -19.94
N VAL A 68 1.59 10.70 -19.28
CA VAL A 68 1.09 11.59 -18.23
C VAL A 68 0.51 12.84 -18.91
N PRO A 69 -0.76 13.21 -18.62
CA PRO A 69 -1.34 14.44 -19.14
C PRO A 69 -0.53 15.68 -18.74
N GLN A 70 -0.64 16.77 -19.50
CA GLN A 70 0.13 18.01 -19.29
C GLN A 70 -0.01 18.61 -17.88
N HIS A 71 -1.12 18.33 -17.19
CA HIS A 71 -1.39 18.78 -15.82
C HIS A 71 -1.50 17.60 -14.82
N GLY A 72 -1.02 16.41 -15.19
CA GLY A 72 -1.00 15.24 -14.31
C GLY A 72 0.10 15.36 -13.25
N GLU A 73 -0.22 15.01 -12.00
CA GLU A 73 0.77 14.95 -10.92
C GLU A 73 1.58 13.66 -11.03
N LEU A 74 2.85 13.76 -11.45
CA LEU A 74 3.78 12.62 -11.42
C LEU A 74 4.25 12.37 -9.98
N ARG A 75 4.16 11.13 -9.52
CA ARG A 75 4.59 10.70 -8.18
C ARG A 75 5.51 9.47 -8.30
N THR A 76 6.58 9.45 -7.52
CA THR A 76 7.49 8.30 -7.36
C THR A 76 7.54 7.87 -5.90
N PHE A 77 7.94 6.63 -5.65
CA PHE A 77 7.99 6.06 -4.29
C PHE A 77 9.34 5.43 -3.95
N SER A 78 10.15 5.11 -4.95
CA SER A 78 11.43 4.42 -4.83
C SER A 78 12.59 5.28 -4.35
N ARG A 79 12.50 6.62 -4.41
CA ARG A 79 13.66 7.48 -4.10
C ARG A 79 13.76 7.77 -2.60
N PRO A 80 14.96 7.99 -2.05
CA PRO A 80 15.15 8.20 -0.61
C PRO A 80 14.30 9.34 0.01
N TRP A 81 14.07 10.41 -0.76
CA TRP A 81 13.26 11.56 -0.33
C TRP A 81 11.76 11.40 -0.58
N ASP A 82 11.34 10.38 -1.34
CA ASP A 82 9.93 10.14 -1.62
C ASP A 82 9.22 9.67 -0.34
N ASP A 83 7.94 10.04 -0.21
CA ASP A 83 7.05 9.48 0.79
C ASP A 83 6.89 7.96 0.57
N TRP A 84 6.72 7.20 1.66
CA TRP A 84 6.24 5.83 1.52
C TRP A 84 4.79 5.87 1.02
N PHE A 85 4.40 4.88 0.21
CA PHE A 85 3.10 4.88 -0.47
C PHE A 85 1.92 5.15 0.47
N TYR A 86 1.80 4.38 1.56
CA TYR A 86 0.70 4.53 2.51
C TYR A 86 0.72 5.90 3.22
N THR A 87 1.90 6.44 3.50
CA THR A 87 2.05 7.76 4.13
C THR A 87 1.63 8.88 3.17
N ASN A 88 1.95 8.74 1.87
CA ASN A 88 1.44 9.66 0.85
C ASN A 88 -0.09 9.57 0.76
N ALA A 89 -0.65 8.37 0.77
CA ALA A 89 -2.09 8.14 0.70
C ALA A 89 -2.82 8.74 1.92
N GLU A 90 -2.31 8.52 3.14
CA GLU A 90 -2.82 9.11 4.39
C GLU A 90 -2.74 10.64 4.36
N ARG A 91 -1.58 11.19 3.95
CA ARG A 91 -1.37 12.64 3.83
C ARG A 91 -2.37 13.28 2.86
N LEU A 92 -2.67 12.64 1.74
CA LEU A 92 -3.64 13.14 0.77
C LEU A 92 -5.07 13.11 1.34
N LEU A 93 -5.38 12.07 2.11
CA LEU A 93 -6.63 11.94 2.83
C LEU A 93 -6.82 13.06 3.87
N ASP A 94 -5.76 13.50 4.54
CA ASP A 94 -5.88 14.56 5.56
C ASP A 94 -5.90 15.97 4.99
N HIS A 95 -5.17 16.23 3.91
CA HIS A 95 -4.92 17.58 3.42
C HIS A 95 -5.75 18.01 2.21
N ARG A 96 -6.47 17.09 1.57
CA ARG A 96 -7.35 17.43 0.44
C ARG A 96 -8.81 17.40 0.84
N GLU A 97 -9.50 18.50 0.57
CA GLU A 97 -10.96 18.57 0.66
C GLU A 97 -11.64 17.68 -0.39
N GLN A 98 -10.95 17.40 -1.49
CA GLN A 98 -11.44 16.52 -2.55
C GLN A 98 -11.53 15.07 -2.05
N SER A 99 -12.64 14.40 -2.37
CA SER A 99 -12.84 12.97 -2.09
C SER A 99 -12.12 12.06 -3.09
N VAL A 100 -11.72 12.60 -4.25
CA VAL A 100 -11.05 11.85 -5.31
C VAL A 100 -9.85 12.65 -5.80
N TRP A 101 -8.70 11.97 -5.95
CA TRP A 101 -7.47 12.58 -6.46
C TRP A 101 -6.71 11.57 -7.31
N THR A 102 -6.03 12.07 -8.35
CA THR A 102 -5.33 11.22 -9.32
C THR A 102 -3.86 11.62 -9.41
N GLU A 103 -2.99 10.62 -9.33
CA GLU A 103 -1.56 10.74 -9.54
C GLU A 103 -1.13 9.78 -10.64
N TYR A 104 -0.01 10.06 -11.28
CA TYR A 104 0.60 9.21 -12.29
C TYR A 104 1.90 8.65 -11.73
N VAL A 105 2.01 7.33 -11.68
CA VAL A 105 3.12 6.63 -11.04
C VAL A 105 3.84 5.79 -12.09
N PRO A 106 5.17 5.85 -12.23
CA PRO A 106 5.89 4.91 -13.09
C PRO A 106 5.58 3.47 -12.71
N ILE A 107 5.44 2.58 -13.70
CA ILE A 107 4.99 1.20 -13.44
C ILE A 107 5.88 0.45 -12.43
N GLN A 108 7.20 0.70 -12.44
CA GLN A 108 8.11 0.12 -11.45
C GLN A 108 7.78 0.58 -10.03
N ASP A 109 7.63 1.90 -9.83
CA ASP A 109 7.22 2.46 -8.54
C ASP A 109 5.84 1.95 -8.11
N SER A 110 4.91 1.76 -9.04
CA SER A 110 3.57 1.22 -8.75
C SER A 110 3.62 -0.24 -8.28
N LEU A 111 4.40 -1.09 -8.95
CA LEU A 111 4.54 -2.51 -8.60
C LEU A 111 5.28 -2.72 -7.28
N PHE A 112 6.29 -1.90 -7.00
CA PHE A 112 7.14 -2.01 -5.80
C PHE A 112 6.78 -0.97 -4.73
N ARG A 113 5.58 -0.38 -4.78
CA ARG A 113 5.14 0.72 -3.90
C ARG A 113 5.24 0.43 -2.40
N TYR A 114 5.21 -0.84 -2.00
CA TYR A 114 5.31 -1.30 -0.61
C TYR A 114 6.70 -1.81 -0.20
N GLU A 115 7.70 -1.78 -1.10
CA GLU A 115 9.04 -2.24 -0.74
C GLU A 115 9.68 -1.31 0.31
N ARG A 116 9.67 0.00 0.08
CA ARG A 116 10.22 0.95 1.06
C ARG A 116 9.34 1.02 2.29
N GLY A 117 9.93 0.70 3.44
CA GLY A 117 9.22 0.59 4.72
C GLY A 117 8.56 -0.77 4.96
N ALA A 118 8.74 -1.75 4.05
CA ALA A 118 8.14 -3.08 4.12
C ALA A 118 6.65 -3.01 4.50
N PHE A 119 5.83 -2.49 3.57
CA PHE A 119 4.48 -2.00 3.81
C PHE A 119 4.45 -0.88 4.84
N TRP A 120 4.04 -1.17 6.08
CA TRP A 120 4.01 -0.24 7.22
C TRP A 120 4.82 -0.76 8.42
N ILE A 121 5.58 -1.84 8.24
CA ILE A 121 6.42 -2.41 9.31
C ILE A 121 7.53 -1.44 9.73
N GLY A 122 8.00 -0.61 8.79
CA GLY A 122 8.99 0.44 9.03
C GLY A 122 8.62 1.36 10.18
N LYS A 123 7.34 1.73 10.33
CA LYS A 123 6.86 2.56 11.45
C LYS A 123 7.19 1.95 12.81
N TYR A 124 7.04 0.64 12.96
CA TYR A 124 7.36 -0.07 14.21
C TYR A 124 8.86 -0.16 14.44
N THR A 125 9.65 -0.31 13.37
CA THR A 125 11.12 -0.32 13.46
C THR A 125 11.64 1.02 13.97
N TYR A 126 11.15 2.13 13.41
CA TYR A 126 11.53 3.48 13.86
C TYR A 126 11.12 3.72 15.32
N LYS A 127 9.91 3.28 15.69
CA LYS A 127 9.44 3.35 17.08
C LYS A 127 10.32 2.53 18.03
N TYR A 128 10.72 1.32 17.63
CA TYR A 128 11.58 0.44 18.42
C TYR A 128 12.95 1.09 18.71
N PHE A 129 13.55 1.74 17.71
CA PHE A 129 14.83 2.44 17.86
C PHE A 129 14.71 3.89 18.37
N ALA A 130 13.50 4.33 18.76
CA ALA A 130 13.22 5.72 19.17
C ALA A 130 13.66 6.78 18.15
N VAL A 131 13.65 6.44 16.86
CA VAL A 131 13.97 7.36 15.76
C VAL A 131 12.66 8.03 15.30
N PRO A 132 12.61 9.36 15.21
CA PRO A 132 11.41 10.04 14.71
C PRO A 132 11.18 9.68 13.25
N LEU A 133 9.94 9.39 12.85
CA LEU A 133 9.59 9.12 11.46
C LEU A 133 9.29 10.43 10.72
N ASN A 134 10.29 11.03 10.09
CA ASN A 134 10.16 12.25 9.30
C ASN A 134 10.97 12.16 8.00
N SER A 135 10.83 13.12 7.08
CA SER A 135 11.50 13.05 5.78
C SER A 135 13.03 13.00 5.87
N PHE A 136 13.63 13.64 6.88
CA PHE A 136 15.09 13.60 7.08
C PHE A 136 15.57 12.23 7.54
N THR A 137 14.93 11.64 8.56
CA THR A 137 15.35 10.32 9.06
C THR A 137 15.04 9.21 8.06
N ARG A 138 13.94 9.30 7.32
CA ARG A 138 13.62 8.36 6.23
C ARG A 138 14.67 8.42 5.11
N TRP A 139 15.08 9.62 4.73
CA TRP A 139 16.17 9.81 3.77
C TRP A 139 17.50 9.25 4.30
N LEU A 140 17.85 9.56 5.56
CA LEU A 140 19.11 9.14 6.17
C LEU A 140 19.22 7.62 6.32
N LEU A 141 18.12 6.96 6.66
CA LEU A 141 18.06 5.53 6.95
C LEU A 141 17.53 4.69 5.77
N ASP A 142 17.37 5.29 4.60
CA ASP A 142 16.70 4.68 3.45
C ASP A 142 17.21 3.27 3.10
N THR A 143 18.53 3.09 3.09
CA THR A 143 19.19 1.79 2.84
C THR A 143 18.74 0.68 3.80
N TYR A 144 18.38 1.03 5.04
CA TYR A 144 17.94 0.08 6.07
C TYR A 144 16.43 -0.19 6.03
N THR A 145 15.67 0.59 5.25
CA THR A 145 14.20 0.47 5.16
C THR A 145 13.74 -0.41 4.00
N HIS A 146 14.68 -1.04 3.29
CA HIS A 146 14.38 -1.99 2.22
C HIS A 146 14.13 -3.40 2.80
N PRO A 147 13.20 -4.19 2.21
CA PRO A 147 12.73 -5.43 2.83
C PRO A 147 13.84 -6.44 3.07
N ARG A 148 14.78 -6.59 2.14
CA ARG A 148 15.91 -7.54 2.29
C ARG A 148 16.73 -7.27 3.55
N THR A 149 17.07 -6.00 3.79
CA THR A 149 17.84 -5.58 4.96
C THR A 149 16.99 -5.73 6.22
N MET A 150 15.74 -5.31 6.18
CA MET A 150 14.81 -5.41 7.32
C MET A 150 14.58 -6.86 7.74
N TYR A 151 14.27 -7.76 6.80
CA TYR A 151 14.05 -9.19 7.08
C TYR A 151 15.32 -9.88 7.59
N SER A 152 16.48 -9.57 7.00
CA SER A 152 17.76 -10.09 7.51
C SER A 152 17.97 -9.67 8.96
N ALA A 153 17.78 -8.38 9.29
CA ALA A 153 17.89 -7.89 10.65
C ALA A 153 16.84 -8.50 11.59
N LEU A 154 15.59 -8.65 11.14
CA LEU A 154 14.49 -9.24 11.91
C LEU A 154 14.80 -10.70 12.31
N HIS A 155 15.35 -11.49 11.39
CA HIS A 155 15.74 -12.87 11.66
C HIS A 155 16.98 -12.97 12.57
N HIS A 156 18.02 -12.18 12.31
CA HIS A 156 19.25 -12.23 13.10
C HIS A 156 19.09 -11.68 14.52
N SER A 157 18.19 -10.70 14.73
CA SER A 157 17.91 -10.13 16.05
C SER A 157 17.00 -11.00 16.92
N GLY A 158 16.36 -12.03 16.36
CA GLY A 158 15.34 -12.82 17.05
C GLY A 158 14.00 -12.10 17.23
N LEU A 159 13.88 -10.85 16.77
CA LEU A 159 12.63 -10.09 16.83
C LEU A 159 11.48 -10.75 16.05
N SER A 160 11.77 -11.64 15.10
CA SER A 160 10.72 -12.44 14.45
C SER A 160 9.89 -13.29 15.42
N SER A 161 10.41 -13.65 16.60
CA SER A 161 9.64 -14.42 17.59
C SER A 161 8.70 -13.58 18.46
N THR A 162 8.78 -12.25 18.37
CA THR A 162 7.95 -11.33 19.18
C THR A 162 6.75 -10.77 18.43
N TYR A 163 6.61 -11.08 17.13
CA TYR A 163 5.51 -10.58 16.29
C TYR A 163 4.91 -11.71 15.46
N ILE A 164 3.62 -11.55 15.15
CA ILE A 164 2.91 -12.41 14.21
C ILE A 164 2.59 -11.57 12.99
N ILE A 165 3.02 -12.02 11.82
CA ILE A 165 2.60 -11.46 10.52
C ILE A 165 1.57 -12.44 9.96
N GLN A 166 0.40 -11.93 9.61
CA GLN A 166 -0.70 -12.75 9.12
C GLN A 166 -1.36 -12.08 7.92
N ASP A 167 -1.32 -12.77 6.78
CA ASP A 167 -2.11 -12.43 5.61
C ASP A 167 -3.35 -13.33 5.57
N VAL A 168 -4.53 -12.72 5.44
CA VAL A 168 -5.81 -13.43 5.39
C VAL A 168 -6.59 -13.03 4.15
N SER A 169 -7.27 -14.01 3.55
CA SER A 169 -8.28 -13.75 2.53
C SER A 169 -9.64 -14.19 3.09
N VAL A 170 -10.60 -13.28 3.04
CA VAL A 170 -11.98 -13.54 3.48
C VAL A 170 -12.96 -13.24 2.36
N PRO A 171 -14.12 -13.93 2.32
CA PRO A 171 -15.20 -13.53 1.44
C PRO A 171 -15.56 -12.06 1.67
N LEU A 172 -15.85 -11.33 0.59
CA LEU A 172 -16.14 -9.91 0.64
C LEU A 172 -17.31 -9.57 1.57
N GLU A 173 -18.28 -10.47 1.68
CA GLU A 173 -19.44 -10.36 2.60
C GLU A 173 -19.05 -10.44 4.08
N SER A 174 -17.89 -11.02 4.39
CA SER A 174 -17.36 -11.15 5.75
C SER A 174 -16.28 -10.11 6.07
N ALA A 175 -15.85 -9.30 5.09
CA ALA A 175 -14.79 -8.30 5.27
C ALA A 175 -15.12 -7.29 6.38
N SER A 176 -16.35 -6.78 6.41
CA SER A 176 -16.80 -5.84 7.44
C SER A 176 -16.74 -6.43 8.84
N LYS A 177 -17.14 -7.70 8.98
CA LYS A 177 -17.07 -8.41 10.27
C LYS A 177 -15.62 -8.57 10.75
N LEU A 178 -14.70 -8.89 9.83
CA LEU A 178 -13.28 -8.99 10.15
C LEU A 178 -12.72 -7.63 10.57
N ALA A 179 -12.96 -6.57 9.79
CA ALA A 179 -12.49 -5.23 10.09
C ALA A 179 -13.00 -4.74 11.46
N SER A 180 -14.29 -4.93 11.77
CA SER A 180 -14.85 -4.60 13.09
C SER A 180 -14.22 -5.40 14.23
N TYR A 181 -13.88 -6.68 14.00
CA TYR A 181 -13.16 -7.48 14.99
C TYR A 181 -11.73 -6.96 15.22
N LEU A 182 -11.02 -6.59 14.14
CA LEU A 182 -9.66 -6.06 14.22
C LEU A 182 -9.64 -4.69 14.93
N ASP A 183 -10.60 -3.83 14.62
CA ASP A 183 -10.78 -2.55 15.30
C ASP A 183 -11.07 -2.74 16.80
N ALA A 184 -12.03 -3.60 17.16
CA ALA A 184 -12.40 -3.82 18.56
C ALA A 184 -11.27 -4.48 19.38
N THR A 185 -10.50 -5.39 18.77
CA THR A 185 -9.53 -6.23 19.49
C THR A 185 -8.12 -5.63 19.52
N PHE A 186 -7.65 -5.09 18.38
CA PHE A 186 -6.25 -4.71 18.21
C PHE A 186 -6.03 -3.21 18.04
N LYS A 187 -6.97 -2.48 17.41
CA LYS A 187 -6.84 -1.04 17.11
C LYS A 187 -5.52 -0.67 16.42
N ASN A 188 -5.02 -1.59 15.59
CA ASN A 188 -3.78 -1.41 14.85
C ASN A 188 -4.13 -1.02 13.42
N TYR A 189 -3.63 0.16 13.02
CA TYR A 189 -3.78 0.71 11.69
C TYR A 189 -2.40 1.19 11.17
N PRO A 190 -2.21 1.24 9.83
CA PRO A 190 -3.17 0.89 8.78
C PRO A 190 -3.49 -0.61 8.66
N LEU A 191 -4.66 -0.91 8.07
CA LEU A 191 -5.10 -2.24 7.64
C LEU A 191 -5.14 -2.34 6.12
#